data_AF-A0A803PST8-F1
#
_entry.id   AF-A0A803PST8-F1
#
_cell.length_a   1.000
_cell.length_b   1.000
_cell.length_c   1.000
_cell.angle_alpha   90.00
_cell.angle_beta   90.00
_cell.angle_gamma   90.00
#
_symmetry.space_group_name_H-M   'P 1'
#
loop_
_entity.id
_entity.type
_entity.pdbx_description
1 polymer ?
#
loop_
_entity_poly.entity_id
_entity_poly.type
_entity_poly.pdbx_seq_one_letter_code
_entity_poly.pdbx_strand_id
1 'polypeptide(L)'
;MKLMPGVPPSPRSDHAAAVHAERYLLIFGGGSHATCFNDLHVLDLQSMEWSRPTQQGDIPTPRAGHAGITVGENWFIVGGGDNKSGVSETVVLNMSTLVWSVVTTVEGRVPVASEGLSVVVGSYNGEDILVSFGGYNGRYSNEINVLKPSHKSTLQSNMIETPVPDSVSAVPNATNATRDLDSEFEAGQDGKIREIVMDSPMKSKGEKSSDHVLASLRAEKEEIESSLNKEKLQSLQLKQDLADAETRNTDLYKELQSVRGQLAAEQSRCFKLEVELAELRQKLQTMETLQKELELLQRQKAASEEAASNAKQKQGSGGVWGWLAGSPPPQ
;
A
#
# COMPACT_ATOMS: atom_id res chain seq x y z
N MET A 1 9.97 -0.12 -25.18
CA MET A 1 9.87 0.13 -23.72
C MET A 1 11.28 0.30 -23.15
N LYS A 2 11.54 1.32 -22.34
CA LYS A 2 12.87 1.56 -21.75
C LYS A 2 12.85 1.15 -20.28
N LEU A 3 13.60 0.10 -19.94
CA LEU A 3 13.80 -0.36 -18.56
C LEU A 3 15.08 0.28 -18.02
N MET A 4 15.04 0.89 -16.83
CA MET A 4 16.27 1.31 -16.16
C MET A 4 16.83 0.13 -15.34
N PRO A 5 18.05 -0.36 -15.62
CA PRO A 5 18.61 -1.52 -14.93
C PRO A 5 19.03 -1.20 -13.49
N GLY A 6 18.87 -2.19 -12.60
CA GLY A 6 19.59 -2.27 -11.33
C GLY A 6 19.00 -1.55 -10.12
N VAL A 7 17.73 -1.12 -10.15
CA VAL A 7 17.11 -0.44 -8.99
C VAL A 7 16.09 -1.36 -8.33
N PRO A 8 16.41 -2.00 -7.19
CA PRO A 8 15.42 -2.72 -6.39
C PRO A 8 14.44 -1.74 -5.70
N PRO A 9 13.24 -2.21 -5.31
CA PRO A 9 12.33 -1.40 -4.51
C PRO A 9 12.92 -1.05 -3.14
N SER A 10 12.60 0.14 -2.64
CA SER A 10 12.85 0.51 -1.25
C SER A 10 12.09 -0.41 -0.27
N PRO A 11 12.56 -0.57 0.99
CA PRO A 11 11.80 -1.25 2.03
C PRO A 11 10.37 -0.69 2.16
N ARG A 12 9.38 -1.57 2.19
CA ARG A 12 7.95 -1.21 2.16
C ARG A 12 7.07 -2.34 2.71
N SER A 13 5.91 -1.99 3.25
CA SER A 13 4.81 -2.91 3.59
C SER A 13 3.62 -2.70 2.64
N ASP A 14 2.65 -3.62 2.69
CA ASP A 14 1.33 -3.45 2.07
C ASP A 14 1.37 -3.12 0.57
N HIS A 15 2.39 -3.64 -0.12
CA HIS A 15 2.52 -3.60 -1.57
C HIS A 15 1.77 -4.78 -2.19
N ALA A 16 1.50 -4.69 -3.49
CA ALA A 16 1.02 -5.84 -4.25
C ALA A 16 2.17 -6.45 -5.07
N ALA A 17 2.12 -7.77 -5.21
CA ALA A 17 3.06 -8.53 -6.03
C ALA A 17 2.30 -9.43 -7.01
N ALA A 18 2.84 -9.61 -8.21
CA ALA A 18 2.34 -10.55 -9.20
C ALA A 18 3.49 -11.19 -9.98
N VAL A 19 3.26 -12.41 -10.48
CA VAL A 19 4.19 -13.08 -11.39
C VAL A 19 3.56 -13.11 -12.78
N HIS A 20 4.32 -12.68 -13.79
CA HIS A 20 3.94 -12.71 -15.19
C HIS A 20 4.85 -13.65 -15.99
N ALA A 21 4.25 -14.44 -16.88
CA ALA A 21 4.93 -15.37 -17.78
C ALA A 21 5.97 -16.27 -17.10
N GLU A 22 5.74 -16.62 -15.83
CA GLU A 22 6.64 -17.42 -14.97
C GLU A 22 8.08 -16.88 -14.84
N ARG A 23 8.31 -15.62 -15.24
CA ARG A 23 9.65 -15.04 -15.33
C ARG A 23 9.75 -13.68 -14.65
N TYR A 24 8.71 -12.87 -14.68
CA TYR A 24 8.79 -11.51 -14.18
C TYR A 24 8.00 -11.37 -12.88
N LEU A 25 8.68 -11.03 -11.79
CA LEU A 25 8.04 -10.62 -10.55
C LEU A 25 7.83 -9.11 -10.59
N LEU A 26 6.58 -8.69 -10.56
CA LEU A 26 6.16 -7.30 -10.51
C LEU A 26 5.83 -6.92 -9.07
N ILE A 27 6.33 -5.77 -8.62
CA ILE A 27 6.03 -5.17 -7.32
C ILE A 27 5.47 -3.77 -7.55
N PHE A 28 4.29 -3.48 -7.00
CA PHE A 28 3.62 -2.20 -7.15
C PHE A 28 3.16 -1.61 -5.81
N GLY A 29 3.47 -0.32 -5.65
CA GLY A 29 3.00 0.50 -4.53
C GLY A 29 3.56 0.07 -3.18
N GLY A 30 2.74 0.20 -2.14
CA GLY A 30 3.10 -0.06 -0.75
C GLY A 30 3.50 1.21 0.00
N GLY A 31 3.77 1.05 1.29
CA GLY A 31 4.04 2.16 2.20
C GLY A 31 5.33 2.01 2.99
N SER A 32 5.90 3.15 3.36
CA SER A 32 6.81 3.29 4.49
C SER A 32 6.12 4.07 5.60
N HIS A 33 6.80 4.32 6.73
CA HIS A 33 6.25 5.16 7.81
C HIS A 33 5.90 6.59 7.38
N ALA A 34 6.46 7.09 6.27
CA ALA A 34 6.31 8.48 5.85
C ALA A 34 5.54 8.67 4.55
N THR A 35 5.58 7.67 3.64
CA THR A 35 5.07 7.84 2.27
C THR A 35 4.49 6.55 1.72
N CYS A 36 3.44 6.67 0.93
CA CYS A 36 3.02 5.62 -0.01
C CYS A 36 3.77 5.77 -1.33
N PHE A 37 3.92 4.66 -2.05
CA PHE A 37 4.58 4.60 -3.35
C PHE A 37 3.57 4.30 -4.46
N ASN A 38 3.89 4.71 -5.68
CA ASN A 38 3.23 4.28 -6.92
C ASN A 38 4.25 3.82 -7.97
N ASP A 39 5.44 3.43 -7.55
CA ASP A 39 6.44 2.87 -8.45
C ASP A 39 6.14 1.41 -8.77
N LEU A 40 6.47 1.02 -10.00
CA LEU A 40 6.46 -0.35 -10.46
C LEU A 40 7.91 -0.83 -10.58
N HIS A 41 8.22 -1.95 -9.93
CA HIS A 41 9.50 -2.65 -10.05
C HIS A 41 9.29 -4.01 -10.67
N VAL A 42 10.24 -4.45 -11.48
CA VAL A 42 10.21 -5.76 -12.14
C VAL A 42 11.53 -6.47 -11.90
N LEU A 43 11.47 -7.66 -11.29
CA LEU A 43 12.59 -8.58 -11.17
C LEU A 43 12.46 -9.64 -12.26
N ASP A 44 13.47 -9.75 -13.12
CA ASP A 44 13.61 -10.91 -13.99
C ASP A 44 14.14 -12.08 -13.15
N LEU A 45 13.30 -13.09 -12.90
CA LEU A 45 13.62 -14.27 -12.09
C LEU A 45 14.66 -15.18 -12.73
N GLN A 46 14.93 -15.02 -14.03
CA GLN A 46 15.96 -15.79 -14.73
C GLN A 46 17.34 -15.17 -14.55
N SER A 47 17.47 -13.85 -14.74
CA SER A 47 18.74 -13.14 -14.55
C SER A 47 18.98 -12.67 -13.12
N MET A 48 17.92 -12.67 -12.29
CA MET A 48 17.89 -12.07 -10.95
C MET A 48 18.22 -10.57 -10.95
N GLU A 49 17.88 -9.87 -12.04
CA GLU A 49 18.12 -8.44 -12.18
C GLU A 49 16.85 -7.62 -12.01
N TRP A 50 16.96 -6.56 -11.21
CA TRP A 50 15.89 -5.58 -11.04
C TRP A 50 15.86 -4.57 -12.19
N SER A 51 14.66 -4.12 -12.50
CA SER A 51 14.45 -2.98 -13.38
C SER A 51 13.27 -2.14 -12.92
N ARG A 52 13.35 -0.84 -13.22
CA ARG A 52 12.24 0.10 -13.00
C ARG A 52 11.68 0.54 -14.36
N PRO A 53 10.58 -0.06 -14.82
CA PRO A 53 9.94 0.35 -16.07
C PRO A 53 9.38 1.77 -16.01
N THR A 54 9.44 2.48 -17.14
CA THR A 54 8.63 3.69 -17.32
C THR A 54 7.16 3.30 -17.42
N GLN A 55 6.36 3.77 -16.47
CA GLN A 55 4.92 3.56 -16.43
C GLN A 55 4.22 4.44 -17.48
N GLN A 56 3.14 3.91 -18.07
CA GLN A 56 2.36 4.56 -19.13
C GLN A 56 0.86 4.38 -18.86
N GLY A 57 0.03 5.22 -19.47
CA GLY A 57 -1.43 5.20 -19.30
C GLY A 57 -1.88 5.94 -18.04
N ASP A 58 -2.96 5.45 -17.43
CA ASP A 58 -3.56 6.04 -16.23
C ASP A 58 -2.77 5.62 -14.98
N ILE A 59 -1.61 6.25 -14.77
CA ILE A 59 -0.68 5.89 -13.69
C ILE A 59 -1.38 6.07 -12.34
N PRO A 60 -1.48 5.01 -11.50
CA PRO A 60 -2.22 5.11 -10.26
C PRO A 60 -1.51 6.04 -9.27
N THR A 61 -2.31 6.69 -8.43
CA THR A 61 -1.81 7.48 -7.29
C THR A 61 -1.07 6.59 -6.27
N PRO A 62 -0.12 7.18 -5.50
CA PRO A 62 0.56 6.47 -4.41
C PRO A 62 -0.42 5.82 -3.44
N ARG A 63 -0.23 4.52 -3.18
CA ARG A 63 -1.15 3.74 -2.35
C ARG A 63 -0.47 2.57 -1.65
N ALA A 64 -1.00 2.22 -0.48
CA ALA A 64 -0.66 1.04 0.30
C ALA A 64 -1.95 0.31 0.71
N GLY A 65 -1.84 -0.98 1.02
CA GLY A 65 -2.98 -1.78 1.51
C GLY A 65 -3.98 -2.14 0.42
N HIS A 66 -3.64 -1.98 -0.86
CA HIS A 66 -4.44 -2.44 -1.99
C HIS A 66 -4.29 -3.94 -2.19
N ALA A 67 -5.34 -4.58 -2.71
CA ALA A 67 -5.26 -5.95 -3.17
C ALA A 67 -4.86 -6.01 -4.65
N GLY A 68 -4.06 -7.00 -5.02
CA GLY A 68 -3.70 -7.29 -6.40
C GLY A 68 -4.16 -8.68 -6.83
N ILE A 69 -4.73 -8.81 -8.03
CA ILE A 69 -5.16 -10.10 -8.57
C ILE A 69 -4.99 -10.17 -10.09
N THR A 70 -4.51 -11.30 -10.61
CA THR A 70 -4.22 -11.48 -12.04
C THR A 70 -5.34 -12.25 -12.75
N VAL A 71 -5.72 -11.78 -13.94
CA VAL A 71 -6.63 -12.47 -14.88
C VAL A 71 -6.04 -12.37 -16.28
N GLY A 72 -5.51 -13.49 -16.78
CA GLY A 72 -4.74 -13.51 -18.03
C GLY A 72 -3.54 -12.56 -17.97
N GLU A 73 -3.45 -11.66 -18.95
CA GLU A 73 -2.39 -10.64 -19.06
C GLU A 73 -2.60 -9.42 -18.17
N ASN A 74 -3.72 -9.36 -17.46
CA ASN A 74 -4.15 -8.18 -16.72
C ASN A 74 -3.95 -8.38 -15.22
N TRP A 75 -3.34 -7.38 -14.57
CA TRP A 75 -3.18 -7.33 -13.13
C TRP A 75 -4.04 -6.20 -12.55
N PHE A 76 -5.12 -6.58 -11.86
CA PHE A 76 -6.07 -5.66 -11.25
C PHE A 76 -5.58 -5.26 -9.86
N ILE A 77 -5.65 -3.97 -9.57
CA ILE A 77 -5.34 -3.37 -8.28
C ILE A 77 -6.60 -2.70 -7.75
N VAL A 78 -7.05 -3.14 -6.56
CA VAL A 78 -8.31 -2.71 -5.95
C VAL A 78 -8.05 -2.08 -4.58
N GLY A 79 -8.60 -0.89 -4.37
CA GLY A 79 -8.53 -0.16 -3.12
C GLY A 79 -7.14 0.39 -2.79
N GLY A 80 -6.79 0.30 -1.51
CA GLY A 80 -5.63 0.94 -0.92
C GLY A 80 -5.88 2.41 -0.58
N GLY A 81 -4.87 3.08 -0.05
CA GLY A 81 -4.95 4.46 0.44
C GLY A 81 -3.58 5.05 0.75
N ASP A 82 -3.57 6.33 1.11
CA ASP A 82 -2.35 7.10 1.44
C ASP A 82 -2.28 7.52 2.92
N ASN A 83 -3.02 6.83 3.80
CA ASN A 83 -3.29 7.18 5.20
C ASN A 83 -4.21 8.41 5.41
N LYS A 84 -4.57 9.17 4.37
CA LYS A 84 -5.54 10.28 4.47
C LYS A 84 -6.90 9.87 3.94
N SER A 85 -6.91 9.16 2.82
CA SER A 85 -8.13 8.66 2.19
C SER A 85 -7.86 7.36 1.44
N GLY A 86 -8.84 6.46 1.47
CA GLY A 86 -8.87 5.32 0.56
C GLY A 86 -9.10 5.75 -0.90
N VAL A 87 -8.62 4.95 -1.84
CA VAL A 87 -8.64 5.28 -3.27
C VAL A 87 -9.86 4.67 -3.95
N SER A 88 -10.62 5.53 -4.63
CA SER A 88 -11.84 5.20 -5.37
C SER A 88 -11.64 4.43 -6.69
N GLU A 89 -10.42 4.42 -7.22
CA GLU A 89 -10.15 3.84 -8.53
C GLU A 89 -9.70 2.39 -8.40
N THR A 90 -10.39 1.50 -9.12
CA THR A 90 -9.85 0.18 -9.48
C THR A 90 -9.13 0.31 -10.80
N VAL A 91 -7.86 -0.06 -10.83
CA VAL A 91 -6.98 0.08 -11.98
C VAL A 91 -6.49 -1.28 -12.44
N VAL A 92 -6.09 -1.38 -13.70
CA VAL A 92 -5.53 -2.59 -14.30
C VAL A 92 -4.23 -2.27 -15.02
N LEU A 93 -3.22 -3.10 -14.79
CA LEU A 93 -1.98 -3.11 -15.58
C LEU A 93 -2.03 -4.25 -16.57
N ASN A 94 -1.89 -3.96 -17.86
CA ASN A 94 -1.54 -5.01 -18.81
C ASN A 94 -0.06 -5.36 -18.61
N MET A 95 0.24 -6.56 -18.13
CA MET A 95 1.60 -6.96 -17.75
C MET A 95 2.55 -7.12 -18.95
N SER A 96 2.00 -7.41 -20.14
CA SER A 96 2.77 -7.52 -21.38
C SER A 96 3.18 -6.16 -21.95
N THR A 97 2.30 -5.16 -21.89
CA THR A 97 2.57 -3.81 -22.44
C THR A 97 3.03 -2.80 -21.40
N LEU A 98 2.80 -3.11 -20.12
CA LEU A 98 3.04 -2.26 -18.95
C LEU A 98 2.34 -0.89 -19.04
N VAL A 99 1.10 -0.94 -19.55
CA VAL A 99 0.18 0.20 -19.63
C VAL A 99 -0.93 0.04 -18.60
N TRP A 100 -1.14 1.10 -17.81
CA TRP A 100 -2.22 1.20 -16.83
C TRP A 100 -3.51 1.73 -17.47
N SER A 101 -4.65 1.28 -16.97
CA SER A 101 -5.97 1.81 -17.33
C SER A 101 -6.91 1.81 -16.12
N VAL A 102 -7.81 2.77 -16.03
CA VAL A 102 -8.89 2.77 -15.03
C VAL A 102 -10.00 1.81 -15.46
N VAL A 103 -10.37 0.87 -14.59
CA VAL A 103 -11.47 -0.08 -14.83
C VAL A 103 -12.79 0.52 -14.38
N THR A 104 -12.80 1.11 -13.18
CA THR A 104 -13.98 1.78 -12.62
C THR A 104 -13.55 2.74 -11.51
N THR A 105 -14.36 3.78 -11.31
CA THR A 105 -14.24 4.73 -10.22
C THR A 105 -15.53 4.72 -9.42
N VAL A 106 -15.41 4.67 -8.09
CA VAL A 106 -16.56 4.72 -7.18
C VAL A 106 -16.59 6.02 -6.41
N GLU A 107 -17.79 6.51 -6.10
CA GLU A 107 -17.97 7.74 -5.33
C GLU A 107 -18.32 7.46 -3.87
N GLY A 108 -17.81 8.32 -2.98
CA GLY A 108 -18.07 8.24 -1.56
C GLY A 108 -17.22 7.23 -0.80
N ARG A 109 -17.57 7.03 0.47
CA ARG A 109 -16.88 6.11 1.37
C ARG A 109 -17.45 4.70 1.22
N VAL A 110 -16.97 3.98 0.22
CA VAL A 110 -17.44 2.62 -0.11
C VAL A 110 -16.37 1.56 0.19
N PRO A 111 -16.76 0.29 0.45
CA PRO A 111 -15.82 -0.76 0.85
C PRO A 111 -14.70 -1.03 -0.14
N VAL A 112 -14.96 -0.94 -1.45
CA VAL A 112 -13.93 -1.19 -2.49
C VAL A 112 -12.84 -0.12 -2.53
N ALA A 113 -13.08 1.04 -1.92
CA ALA A 113 -12.11 2.12 -1.73
C ALA A 113 -11.43 2.02 -0.36
N SER A 114 -11.18 0.80 0.13
CA SER A 114 -10.60 0.56 1.45
C SER A 114 -9.17 0.04 1.38
N GLU A 115 -8.44 0.28 2.46
CA GLU A 115 -7.16 -0.37 2.73
C GLU A 115 -7.40 -1.75 3.38
N GLY A 116 -6.52 -2.71 3.11
CA GLY A 116 -6.54 -4.04 3.75
C GLY A 116 -7.67 -4.97 3.30
N LEU A 117 -8.30 -4.69 2.16
CA LEU A 117 -9.29 -5.60 1.57
C LEU A 117 -8.61 -6.81 0.92
N SER A 118 -9.37 -7.89 0.72
CA SER A 118 -8.94 -9.05 -0.06
C SER A 118 -9.75 -9.17 -1.35
N VAL A 119 -9.13 -9.67 -2.41
CA VAL A 119 -9.79 -9.91 -3.72
C VAL A 119 -9.45 -11.31 -4.21
N VAL A 120 -10.45 -11.98 -4.78
CA VAL A 120 -10.30 -13.27 -5.47
C VAL A 120 -10.98 -13.23 -6.84
N VAL A 121 -10.55 -14.10 -7.74
CA VAL A 121 -11.22 -14.34 -9.02
C VAL A 121 -12.20 -15.51 -8.85
N GLY A 122 -13.42 -15.33 -9.33
CA GLY A 122 -14.41 -16.37 -9.49
C GLY A 122 -14.91 -16.41 -10.93
N SER A 123 -15.78 -17.37 -11.23
CA SER A 123 -16.52 -17.41 -12.50
C SER A 123 -18.01 -17.43 -12.23
N TYR A 124 -18.76 -16.61 -12.96
CA TYR A 124 -20.22 -16.57 -12.90
C TYR A 124 -20.78 -16.46 -14.31
N ASN A 125 -21.65 -17.40 -14.68
CA ASN A 125 -22.20 -17.52 -16.04
C ASN A 125 -21.14 -17.59 -17.15
N GLY A 126 -19.99 -18.21 -16.87
CA GLY A 126 -18.88 -18.34 -17.82
C GLY A 126 -18.05 -17.08 -18.02
N GLU A 127 -18.28 -16.03 -17.23
CA GLU A 127 -17.47 -14.81 -17.20
C GLU A 127 -16.63 -14.77 -15.92
N ASP A 128 -15.41 -14.27 -16.03
CA ASP A 128 -14.56 -14.00 -14.87
C ASP A 128 -15.13 -12.82 -14.08
N ILE A 129 -15.18 -12.97 -12.75
CA ILE A 129 -15.62 -11.94 -11.82
C ILE A 129 -14.56 -11.75 -10.73
N LEU A 130 -14.39 -10.51 -10.29
CA LEU A 130 -13.58 -10.17 -9.13
C LEU A 130 -14.51 -10.03 -7.93
N VAL A 131 -14.21 -10.77 -6.86
CA VAL A 131 -14.98 -10.70 -5.61
C VAL A 131 -14.07 -10.14 -4.54
N SER A 132 -14.48 -9.06 -3.89
CA SER A 132 -13.76 -8.46 -2.78
C SER A 132 -14.52 -8.54 -1.46
N PHE A 133 -13.78 -8.62 -0.38
CA PHE A 133 -14.29 -8.66 0.99
C PHE A 133 -13.34 -7.93 1.94
N GLY A 134 -13.91 -7.30 2.97
CA GLY A 134 -13.15 -6.71 4.05
C GLY A 134 -12.73 -5.27 3.79
N GLY A 135 -11.67 -4.87 4.49
CA GLY A 135 -11.05 -3.56 4.38
C GLY A 135 -11.55 -2.54 5.40
N TYR A 136 -10.79 -1.45 5.51
CA TYR A 136 -11.05 -0.31 6.36
C TYR A 136 -10.94 1.01 5.58
N ASN A 137 -12.01 1.81 5.63
CA ASN A 137 -12.02 3.21 5.17
C ASN A 137 -12.74 4.08 6.23
N GLY A 138 -12.17 4.10 7.44
CA GLY A 138 -12.77 4.72 8.63
C GLY A 138 -13.93 3.93 9.26
N ARG A 139 -14.31 2.79 8.67
CA ARG A 139 -15.16 1.75 9.23
C ARG A 139 -14.71 0.42 8.62
N TYR A 140 -14.67 -0.64 9.43
CA TYR A 140 -14.46 -2.01 8.91
C TYR A 140 -15.67 -2.46 8.12
N SER A 141 -15.43 -3.02 6.94
CA SER A 141 -16.50 -3.59 6.11
C SER A 141 -16.50 -5.11 6.17
N ASN A 142 -17.69 -5.69 6.19
CA ASN A 142 -17.96 -7.10 5.96
C ASN A 142 -18.83 -7.32 4.70
N GLU A 143 -18.93 -6.30 3.85
CA GLU A 143 -19.68 -6.36 2.60
C GLU A 143 -18.88 -7.11 1.52
N ILE A 144 -19.61 -7.85 0.68
CA ILE A 144 -19.05 -8.53 -0.49
C ILE A 144 -19.33 -7.66 -1.71
N ASN A 145 -18.29 -7.34 -2.48
CA ASN A 145 -18.42 -6.58 -3.72
C ASN A 145 -18.01 -7.46 -4.90
N VAL A 146 -18.72 -7.32 -6.02
CA VAL A 146 -18.46 -8.09 -7.24
C VAL A 146 -18.26 -7.12 -8.39
N LEU A 147 -17.12 -7.24 -9.07
CA LEU A 147 -16.80 -6.49 -10.28
C LEU A 147 -16.71 -7.47 -11.45
N LYS A 148 -17.42 -7.17 -12.54
CA LYS A 148 -17.22 -7.84 -13.83
C LYS A 148 -16.21 -7.04 -14.65
N PRO A 149 -14.94 -7.46 -14.75
CA PRO A 149 -14.01 -6.80 -15.64
C PRO A 149 -14.49 -6.98 -17.08
N SER A 150 -14.74 -5.86 -17.77
CA SER A 150 -15.20 -5.82 -19.17
C SER A 150 -14.17 -6.35 -20.18
N HIS A 151 -13.02 -6.84 -19.72
CA HIS A 151 -12.00 -7.48 -20.53
C HIS A 151 -12.22 -8.99 -20.60
N LYS A 152 -12.76 -9.46 -21.73
CA LYS A 152 -12.87 -10.89 -22.03
C LYS A 152 -11.47 -11.51 -22.06
N SER A 153 -11.26 -12.53 -21.22
CA SER A 153 -10.11 -13.43 -21.35
C SER A 153 -10.09 -14.00 -22.77
N THR A 154 -9.06 -13.65 -23.56
CA THR A 154 -8.83 -14.21 -24.89
C THR A 154 -7.96 -15.45 -24.77
N LEU A 155 -8.50 -16.50 -24.16
CA LEU A 155 -7.93 -17.84 -24.31
C LEU A 155 -8.73 -18.58 -25.38
N GLN A 156 -8.28 -18.43 -26.64
CA GLN A 156 -8.53 -19.41 -27.69
C GLN A 156 -7.19 -19.90 -28.24
N SER A 157 -6.96 -21.20 -28.03
CA SER A 157 -5.91 -21.99 -28.69
C SER A 157 -6.27 -22.23 -30.16
N ASN A 158 -5.49 -21.70 -31.11
CA ASN A 158 -4.89 -22.42 -32.25
C ASN A 158 -4.35 -21.47 -33.35
N MET A 159 -3.05 -21.62 -33.59
CA MET A 159 -2.30 -21.60 -34.86
C MET A 159 -2.79 -20.77 -36.09
N ILE A 160 -1.84 -19.93 -36.56
CA ILE A 160 -1.47 -19.56 -37.95
C ILE A 160 -2.06 -18.28 -38.58
N GLU A 161 -1.10 -17.38 -38.86
CA GLU A 161 -0.91 -16.37 -39.93
C GLU A 161 -1.85 -15.15 -40.12
N THR A 162 -1.20 -13.98 -40.03
CA THR A 162 -1.50 -12.70 -40.68
C THR A 162 -1.48 -12.82 -42.23
N PRO A 163 -2.06 -11.90 -43.04
CA PRO A 163 -1.94 -10.44 -42.86
C PRO A 163 -3.10 -9.51 -43.31
N VAL A 164 -2.98 -8.26 -42.83
CA VAL A 164 -3.59 -6.96 -43.24
C VAL A 164 -3.29 -6.72 -44.76
N PRO A 165 -3.94 -5.82 -45.56
CA PRO A 165 -4.39 -4.48 -45.15
C PRO A 165 -5.50 -3.72 -45.95
N ASP A 166 -5.71 -2.47 -45.50
CA ASP A 166 -6.23 -1.26 -46.17
C ASP A 166 -7.73 -1.19 -46.50
N SER A 167 -8.45 -0.12 -46.16
CA SER A 167 -8.49 1.10 -46.99
C SER A 167 -9.22 2.27 -46.32
N VAL A 168 -8.80 3.47 -46.70
CA VAL A 168 -9.29 4.82 -46.36
C VAL A 168 -10.37 5.27 -47.36
N SER A 169 -11.41 5.99 -46.91
CA SER A 169 -12.10 7.08 -47.66
C SER A 169 -13.21 7.69 -46.81
N ALA A 170 -13.14 8.96 -46.40
CA ALA A 170 -13.49 10.19 -47.13
C ALA A 170 -14.97 10.59 -47.03
N VAL A 171 -15.16 11.86 -46.63
CA VAL A 171 -16.37 12.63 -46.33
C VAL A 171 -17.10 13.04 -47.63
N PRO A 172 -18.42 13.35 -47.58
CA PRO A 172 -18.81 14.72 -47.93
C PRO A 172 -19.91 15.33 -47.05
N ASN A 173 -19.80 16.66 -46.92
CA ASN A 173 -20.70 17.61 -46.26
C ASN A 173 -22.11 17.67 -46.85
N ALA A 174 -23.09 18.01 -46.00
CA ALA A 174 -24.28 18.77 -46.37
C ALA A 174 -24.61 19.80 -45.26
N THR A 175 -24.66 21.05 -45.68
CA THR A 175 -25.02 22.29 -44.95
C THR A 175 -26.52 22.41 -44.66
N ASN A 176 -26.92 22.83 -43.45
CA ASN A 176 -27.46 24.18 -43.17
C ASN A 176 -28.14 24.33 -41.77
N ALA A 177 -27.85 25.49 -41.18
CA ALA A 177 -28.71 26.38 -40.38
C ALA A 177 -29.00 26.11 -38.88
N THR A 178 -28.16 26.76 -38.06
CA THR A 178 -28.48 27.76 -36.99
C THR A 178 -29.64 27.53 -36.01
N ARG A 179 -29.33 27.44 -34.70
CA ARG A 179 -29.49 28.54 -33.72
C ARG A 179 -29.00 28.14 -32.32
N ASP A 180 -28.24 29.08 -31.75
CA ASP A 180 -27.64 29.10 -30.41
C ASP A 180 -28.67 29.03 -29.28
N LEU A 181 -28.22 28.58 -28.09
CA LEU A 181 -28.31 29.32 -26.82
C LEU A 181 -27.58 28.52 -25.72
N ASP A 182 -26.37 28.99 -25.38
CA ASP A 182 -25.65 28.63 -24.17
C ASP A 182 -26.29 29.28 -22.93
N SER A 183 -26.24 28.59 -21.80
CA SER A 183 -26.56 29.14 -20.48
C SER A 183 -25.42 28.78 -19.54
N GLU A 184 -24.48 29.72 -19.38
CA GLU A 184 -23.53 29.75 -18.27
C GLU A 184 -24.14 30.56 -17.11
N PHE A 185 -23.96 30.02 -15.92
CA PHE A 185 -24.42 30.58 -14.65
C PHE A 185 -23.19 31.13 -13.91
N GLU A 186 -23.09 32.45 -13.76
CA GLU A 186 -22.15 33.08 -12.83
C GLU A 186 -22.91 33.90 -11.78
N ALA A 187 -22.54 33.67 -10.52
CA ALA A 187 -23.06 34.33 -9.35
C ALA A 187 -22.42 35.72 -9.17
N GLY A 188 -23.23 36.73 -8.88
CA GLY A 188 -22.78 38.10 -8.65
C GLY A 188 -23.56 38.80 -7.53
N GLN A 189 -22.89 38.91 -6.38
CA GLN A 189 -22.77 40.05 -5.47
C GLN A 189 -23.92 41.07 -5.25
N ASP A 190 -24.23 41.17 -3.95
CA ASP A 190 -24.17 42.39 -3.10
C ASP A 190 -25.31 43.42 -3.15
N GLY A 191 -25.70 43.83 -1.94
CA GLY A 191 -26.90 44.60 -1.68
C GLY A 191 -26.76 46.10 -1.86
N LYS A 192 -27.88 46.77 -2.10
CA LYS A 192 -28.17 48.09 -1.52
C LYS A 192 -29.64 48.46 -1.64
N ILE A 193 -30.20 48.83 -0.49
CA ILE A 193 -31.53 49.40 -0.30
C ILE A 193 -31.72 50.64 -1.19
N ARG A 194 -32.86 50.74 -1.89
CA ARG A 194 -33.42 52.01 -2.35
C ARG A 194 -34.91 52.10 -1.96
N GLU A 195 -35.16 53.22 -1.32
CA GLU A 195 -36.39 53.79 -0.77
C GLU A 195 -37.51 53.92 -1.84
N ILE A 196 -38.75 53.52 -1.49
CA ILE A 196 -39.93 53.82 -2.29
C ILE A 196 -40.88 54.69 -1.45
N VAL A 197 -41.05 55.90 -1.96
CA VAL A 197 -41.95 56.97 -1.53
C VAL A 197 -43.38 56.48 -1.41
N MET A 198 -44.03 56.83 -0.29
CA MET A 198 -45.48 56.70 -0.13
C MET A 198 -46.19 57.68 -1.05
N ASP A 199 -47.07 57.17 -1.90
CA ASP A 199 -48.23 57.94 -2.35
C ASP A 199 -49.44 57.02 -2.44
N SER A 200 -50.51 57.40 -1.76
CA SER A 200 -51.83 56.77 -1.87
C SER A 200 -52.78 57.77 -2.50
N PRO A 201 -53.68 57.30 -3.39
CA PRO A 201 -55.09 57.58 -3.12
C PRO A 201 -56.06 56.41 -3.42
N MET A 202 -56.83 56.05 -2.39
CA MET A 202 -58.27 55.72 -2.36
C MET A 202 -59.01 55.24 -3.65
N LYS A 203 -59.40 53.95 -3.68
CA LYS A 203 -60.80 53.39 -3.71
C LYS A 203 -60.99 52.11 -4.57
N SER A 204 -61.72 51.17 -3.96
CA SER A 204 -62.50 50.04 -4.52
C SER A 204 -61.78 48.90 -5.27
N LYS A 205 -61.26 47.91 -4.50
CA LYS A 205 -61.18 46.46 -4.84
C LYS A 205 -60.71 45.67 -3.59
N GLY A 206 -61.38 45.89 -2.46
CA GLY A 206 -60.86 45.50 -1.13
C GLY A 206 -60.94 44.01 -0.78
N GLU A 207 -61.84 43.23 -1.37
CA GLU A 207 -62.08 41.85 -0.88
C GLU A 207 -61.29 40.79 -1.66
N LYS A 208 -61.24 40.85 -2.99
CA LYS A 208 -60.54 39.82 -3.80
C LYS A 208 -59.01 39.84 -3.68
N SER A 209 -58.41 40.98 -3.31
CA SER A 209 -56.96 41.11 -3.12
C SER A 209 -56.53 40.60 -1.73
N SER A 210 -57.33 40.89 -0.70
CA SER A 210 -57.06 40.45 0.67
C SER A 210 -57.12 38.93 0.80
N ASP A 211 -58.10 38.29 0.16
CA ASP A 211 -58.25 36.83 0.19
C ASP A 211 -57.11 36.11 -0.53
N HIS A 212 -56.62 36.66 -1.65
CA HIS A 212 -55.47 36.11 -2.35
C HIS A 212 -54.19 36.24 -1.50
N VAL A 213 -53.97 37.39 -0.86
CA VAL A 213 -52.82 37.59 0.03
C VAL A 213 -52.89 36.64 1.24
N LEU A 214 -54.07 36.45 1.83
CA LEU A 214 -54.28 35.50 2.91
C LEU A 214 -54.04 34.04 2.48
N ALA A 215 -54.43 33.67 1.26
CA ALA A 215 -54.16 32.35 0.71
C ALA A 215 -52.65 32.11 0.48
N SER A 216 -51.94 33.09 -0.09
CA SER A 216 -50.48 33.03 -0.28
C SER A 216 -49.74 32.93 1.06
N LEU A 217 -50.12 33.73 2.06
CA LEU A 217 -49.52 33.67 3.40
C LEU A 217 -49.79 32.33 4.11
N ARG A 218 -50.94 31.69 3.87
CA ARG A 218 -51.22 30.35 4.41
C ARG A 218 -50.36 29.28 3.75
N ALA A 219 -50.16 29.35 2.43
CA ALA A 219 -49.29 28.43 1.71
C ALA A 219 -47.83 28.57 2.16
N GLU A 220 -47.33 29.80 2.26
CA GLU A 220 -45.98 30.08 2.78
C GLU A 220 -45.82 29.58 4.23
N LYS A 221 -46.85 29.78 5.08
CA LYS A 221 -46.83 29.27 6.45
C LYS A 221 -46.72 27.74 6.48
N GLU A 222 -47.48 27.03 5.64
CA GLU A 222 -47.47 25.57 5.58
C GLU A 222 -46.12 25.04 5.06
N GLU A 223 -45.52 25.73 4.09
CA GLU A 223 -44.17 25.42 3.58
C GLU A 223 -43.08 25.64 4.64
N ILE A 224 -43.17 26.73 5.40
CA ILE A 224 -42.26 27.01 6.52
C ILE A 224 -42.42 25.97 7.63
N GLU A 225 -43.65 25.58 7.97
CA GLU A 225 -43.90 24.54 8.98
C GLU A 225 -43.36 23.17 8.55
N SER A 226 -43.52 22.82 7.27
CA SER A 226 -42.93 21.61 6.68
C SER A 226 -41.39 21.63 6.75
N SER A 227 -40.79 22.75 6.35
CA SER A 227 -39.33 22.94 6.40
C SER A 227 -38.79 22.87 7.84
N LEU A 228 -39.50 23.50 8.79
CA LEU A 228 -39.15 23.46 10.21
C LEU A 228 -39.17 22.03 10.77
N ASN A 229 -40.14 21.20 10.36
CA ASN A 229 -40.22 19.82 10.80
C ASN A 229 -39.09 18.96 10.22
N LYS A 230 -38.70 19.19 8.96
CA LYS A 230 -37.54 18.54 8.34
C LYS A 230 -36.25 18.90 9.05
N GLU A 231 -36.04 20.17 9.35
CA GLU A 231 -34.85 20.67 10.06
C GLU A 231 -34.76 20.11 11.49
N LYS A 232 -35.91 20.01 12.19
CA LYS A 232 -35.96 19.36 13.52
C LYS A 232 -35.56 17.89 13.46
N LEU A 233 -36.00 17.16 12.44
CA LEU A 233 -35.64 15.75 12.26
C LEU A 233 -34.14 15.59 11.98
N GLN A 234 -33.59 16.45 11.11
CA GLN A 234 -32.15 16.48 10.84
C GLN A 234 -31.34 16.84 12.09
N SER A 235 -31.79 17.80 12.89
CA SER A 235 -31.14 18.15 14.17
C SER A 235 -31.13 16.98 15.16
N LEU A 236 -32.22 16.20 15.21
CA LEU A 236 -32.29 14.98 16.01
C LEU A 236 -31.31 13.91 15.53
N GLN A 237 -31.24 13.69 14.21
CA GLN A 237 -30.29 12.74 13.63
C GLN A 237 -28.85 13.13 13.92
N LEU A 238 -28.48 14.41 13.71
CA LEU A 238 -27.14 14.91 13.99
C LEU A 238 -26.76 14.76 15.47
N LYS A 239 -27.71 14.95 16.40
CA LYS A 239 -27.47 14.71 17.83
C LYS A 239 -27.20 13.25 18.14
N GLN A 240 -27.90 12.32 17.49
CA GLN A 240 -27.64 10.89 17.65
C GLN A 240 -26.27 10.52 17.09
N ASP A 241 -25.94 11.00 15.89
CA ASP A 241 -24.65 10.74 15.25
C ASP A 241 -23.49 11.32 16.08
N LEU A 242 -23.68 12.48 16.71
CA LEU A 242 -22.72 13.08 17.64
C LEU A 242 -22.50 12.18 18.86
N ALA A 243 -23.56 11.69 19.50
CA ALA A 243 -23.45 10.80 20.67
C ALA A 243 -22.75 9.48 20.31
N ASP A 244 -23.08 8.91 19.14
CA ASP A 244 -22.42 7.73 18.60
C ASP A 244 -20.93 7.99 18.28
N ALA A 245 -20.58 9.19 17.80
CA ALA A 245 -19.21 9.57 17.56
C ALA A 245 -18.42 9.76 18.87
N GLU A 246 -19.03 10.37 19.88
CA GLU A 246 -18.43 10.56 21.21
C GLU A 246 -18.12 9.21 21.86
N THR A 247 -19.06 8.27 21.86
CA THR A 247 -18.85 6.92 22.40
C THR A 247 -17.70 6.19 21.69
N ARG A 248 -17.68 6.19 20.35
CA ARG A 248 -16.56 5.61 19.57
C ARG A 248 -15.22 6.26 19.91
N ASN A 249 -15.21 7.58 20.10
CA ASN A 249 -13.99 8.30 20.48
C ASN A 249 -13.48 7.83 21.84
N THR A 250 -14.38 7.65 22.83
CA THR A 250 -13.98 7.12 24.15
C THR A 250 -13.40 5.71 24.08
N ASP A 251 -13.92 4.85 23.21
CA ASP A 251 -13.41 3.49 23.06
C ASP A 251 -12.07 3.45 22.33
N LEU A 252 -11.88 4.25 21.28
CA LEU A 252 -10.58 4.43 20.61
C LEU A 252 -9.52 4.95 21.58
N TYR A 253 -9.87 5.86 22.49
CA TYR A 253 -8.95 6.32 23.54
C TYR A 253 -8.51 5.20 24.47
N LYS A 254 -9.42 4.28 24.85
CA LYS A 254 -9.06 3.12 25.68
C LYS A 254 -8.15 2.15 24.94
N GLU A 255 -8.45 1.87 23.67
CA GLU A 255 -7.60 1.03 22.81
C GLU A 255 -6.21 1.62 22.65
N LEU A 256 -6.11 2.94 22.40
CA LEU A 256 -4.82 3.63 22.30
C LEU A 256 -3.98 3.48 23.58
N GLN A 257 -4.59 3.58 24.76
CA GLN A 257 -3.88 3.39 26.03
C GLN A 257 -3.43 1.93 26.21
N SER A 258 -4.25 0.97 25.80
CA SER A 258 -3.88 -0.46 25.82
C SER A 258 -2.67 -0.73 24.91
N VAL A 259 -2.70 -0.23 23.67
CA VAL A 259 -1.60 -0.38 22.70
C VAL A 259 -0.32 0.28 23.20
N ARG A 260 -0.41 1.47 23.83
CA ARG A 260 0.75 2.12 24.47
C ARG A 260 1.34 1.28 25.59
N GLY A 261 0.50 0.63 26.40
CA GLY A 261 0.95 -0.30 27.44
C GLY A 261 1.68 -1.52 26.86
N GLN A 262 1.12 -2.12 25.81
CA GLN A 262 1.76 -3.24 25.11
C GLN A 262 3.10 -2.84 24.48
N LEU A 263 3.17 -1.67 23.85
CA LEU A 263 4.41 -1.15 23.27
C LEU A 263 5.49 -0.98 24.34
N ALA A 264 5.16 -0.42 25.51
CA ALA A 264 6.11 -0.27 26.61
C ALA A 264 6.62 -1.63 27.13
N ALA A 265 5.74 -2.63 27.22
CA ALA A 265 6.12 -3.98 27.61
C ALA A 265 7.07 -4.64 26.60
N GLU A 266 6.79 -4.51 25.30
CA GLU A 266 7.66 -5.03 24.24
C GLU A 266 9.00 -4.29 24.17
N GLN A 267 9.03 -2.97 24.39
CA GLN A 267 10.28 -2.22 24.49
C GLN A 267 11.15 -2.72 25.64
N SER A 268 10.56 -3.01 26.80
CA SER A 268 11.28 -3.62 27.93
C SER A 268 11.80 -5.01 27.61
N ARG A 269 11.00 -5.83 26.90
CA ARG A 269 11.40 -7.17 26.45
C ARG A 269 12.58 -7.12 25.46
N CYS A 270 12.52 -6.24 24.47
CA CYS A 270 13.60 -6.03 23.50
C CYS A 270 14.89 -5.59 24.19
N PHE A 271 14.81 -4.63 25.12
CA PHE A 271 15.98 -4.19 25.88
C PHE A 271 16.62 -5.36 26.67
N LYS A 272 15.80 -6.22 27.29
CA LYS A 272 16.31 -7.40 28.00
C LYS A 272 17.02 -8.38 27.05
N LEU A 273 16.44 -8.63 25.88
CA LEU A 273 17.06 -9.50 24.87
C LEU A 273 18.36 -8.91 24.31
N GLU A 274 18.46 -7.59 24.16
CA GLU A 274 19.70 -6.92 23.75
C GLU A 274 20.82 -7.12 24.77
N VAL A 275 20.51 -7.04 26.06
CA VAL A 275 21.46 -7.32 27.15
C VAL A 275 21.92 -8.79 27.09
N GLU A 276 20.99 -9.73 26.98
CA GLU A 276 21.31 -11.17 26.87
C GLU A 276 22.18 -11.47 25.62
N LEU A 277 21.89 -10.82 24.49
CA LEU A 277 22.71 -10.92 23.28
C LEU A 277 24.13 -10.39 23.49
N ALA A 278 24.28 -9.27 24.20
CA ALA A 278 25.59 -8.71 24.52
C ALA A 278 26.42 -9.65 25.42
N GLU A 279 25.79 -10.25 26.44
CA GLU A 279 26.44 -11.24 27.30
C GLU A 279 26.88 -12.48 26.52
N LEU A 280 26.03 -13.00 25.63
CA LEU A 280 26.37 -14.15 24.79
C LEU A 280 27.53 -13.83 23.84
N ARG A 281 27.56 -12.64 23.25
CA ARG A 281 28.68 -12.19 22.41
C ARG A 281 29.99 -12.12 23.20
N GLN A 282 29.95 -11.61 24.43
CA GLN A 282 31.13 -11.59 25.30
C GLN A 282 31.62 -13.01 25.62
N LYS A 283 30.71 -13.92 25.96
CA LYS A 283 31.05 -15.34 26.22
C LYS A 283 31.67 -15.99 25.00
N LEU A 284 31.12 -15.76 23.80
CA LEU A 284 31.67 -16.29 22.56
C LEU A 284 33.12 -15.81 22.33
N GLN A 285 33.37 -14.52 22.53
CA GLN A 285 34.72 -13.95 22.40
C GLN A 285 35.71 -14.60 23.39
N THR A 286 35.30 -14.84 24.64
CA THR A 286 36.16 -15.52 25.63
C THR A 286 36.42 -16.99 25.28
N MET A 287 35.45 -17.67 24.66
CA MET A 287 35.62 -19.05 24.21
C MET A 287 36.65 -19.13 23.07
N GLU A 288 36.59 -18.20 22.12
CA GLU A 288 37.57 -18.13 21.03
C GLU A 288 39.01 -17.89 21.54
N THR A 289 39.18 -17.05 22.57
CA THR A 289 40.51 -16.84 23.17
C THR A 289 41.04 -18.10 23.86
N LEU A 290 40.19 -18.80 24.62
CA LEU A 290 40.56 -20.05 25.27
C LEU A 290 40.91 -21.14 24.25
N GLN A 291 40.20 -21.18 23.11
CA GLN A 291 40.48 -22.13 22.05
C GLN A 291 41.88 -21.89 21.42
N LYS A 292 42.26 -20.62 21.20
CA LYS A 292 43.60 -20.26 20.72
C LYS A 292 44.70 -20.64 21.72
N GLU A 293 44.47 -20.41 23.02
CA GLU A 293 45.41 -20.81 24.07
C GLU A 293 45.57 -22.33 24.14
N LEU A 294 44.46 -23.08 24.02
CA LEU A 294 44.49 -24.54 24.00
C LEU A 294 45.30 -25.07 22.81
N GLU A 295 45.11 -24.52 21.61
CA GLU A 295 45.91 -24.87 20.43
C GLU A 295 47.40 -24.59 20.63
N LEU A 296 47.75 -23.47 21.26
CA LEU A 296 49.14 -23.13 21.57
C LEU A 296 49.76 -24.14 22.54
N LEU A 297 49.04 -24.48 23.61
CA LEU A 297 49.49 -25.46 24.60
C LEU A 297 49.64 -26.86 23.99
N GLN A 298 48.73 -27.26 23.10
CA GLN A 298 48.85 -28.52 22.36
C GLN A 298 50.11 -28.56 21.49
N ARG A 299 50.43 -27.46 20.78
CA ARG A 299 51.67 -27.37 19.99
C ARG A 299 52.92 -27.43 20.86
N GLN A 300 52.93 -26.71 21.99
CA GLN A 300 54.06 -26.75 22.94
C GLN A 300 54.28 -28.14 23.53
N LYS A 301 53.18 -28.83 23.89
CA LYS A 301 53.23 -30.21 24.38
C LYS A 301 53.83 -31.15 23.34
N ALA A 302 53.35 -31.10 22.09
CA ALA A 302 53.87 -31.94 21.01
C ALA A 302 55.38 -31.71 20.77
N ALA A 303 55.82 -30.45 20.74
CA ALA A 303 57.24 -30.12 20.58
C ALA A 303 58.09 -30.61 21.77
N SER A 304 57.56 -30.53 23.00
CA SER A 304 58.24 -31.04 24.19
C SER A 304 58.37 -32.57 24.19
N GLU A 305 57.32 -33.28 23.78
CA GLU A 305 57.33 -34.75 23.64
C GLU A 305 58.32 -35.21 22.56
N GLU A 306 58.40 -34.50 21.43
CA GLU A 306 59.38 -34.76 20.36
C GLU A 306 60.82 -34.47 20.81
N ALA A 307 61.04 -33.37 21.55
CA ALA A 307 62.36 -33.08 22.12
C ALA A 307 62.79 -34.16 23.12
N ALA A 308 61.86 -34.67 23.94
CA ALA A 308 62.12 -35.73 24.89
C ALA A 308 62.41 -37.08 24.22
N SER A 309 61.73 -37.43 23.12
CA SER A 309 61.99 -38.65 22.36
C SER A 309 63.36 -38.60 21.68
N ASN A 310 63.70 -37.47 21.04
CA ASN A 310 65.01 -37.22 20.42
C ASN A 310 66.17 -37.28 21.44
N ALA A 311 65.97 -36.74 22.64
CA ALA A 311 66.96 -36.81 23.72
C ALA A 311 67.21 -38.25 24.19
N LYS A 312 66.15 -39.06 24.34
CA LYS A 312 66.26 -40.49 24.68
C LYS A 312 67.00 -41.28 23.60
N GLN A 313 66.74 -40.99 22.32
CA GLN A 313 67.42 -41.65 21.21
C GLN A 313 68.93 -41.30 21.15
N LYS A 314 69.30 -40.05 21.45
CA LYS A 314 70.73 -39.65 21.54
C LYS A 314 71.47 -40.35 22.68
N GLN A 315 70.85 -40.56 23.84
CA GLN A 315 71.46 -41.32 24.94
C GLN A 315 71.63 -42.82 24.63
N GLY A 316 70.85 -43.39 23.71
CA GLY A 316 71.00 -44.77 23.26
C GLY A 316 72.17 -45.02 22.29
N SER A 317 72.82 -43.98 21.74
CA SER A 317 73.90 -44.12 20.74
C SER A 317 75.28 -43.55 21.16
N GLY A 318 75.43 -43.08 22.40
CA GLY A 318 76.63 -42.42 22.88
C GLY A 318 77.63 -43.32 23.60
N GLY A 319 78.58 -43.89 22.83
CA GLY A 319 80.02 -44.01 23.12
C GLY A 319 80.53 -44.48 24.50
N VAL A 320 81.30 -45.57 24.48
CA VAL A 320 82.23 -46.02 25.53
C VAL A 320 83.25 -44.92 25.86
N TRP A 321 83.33 -44.48 27.11
CA TRP A 321 84.38 -43.58 27.61
C TRP A 321 85.56 -44.40 28.16
N GLY A 322 86.70 -44.35 27.47
CA GLY A 322 87.97 -44.90 27.96
C GLY A 322 88.78 -43.83 28.69
N TRP A 323 89.21 -44.11 29.92
CA TRP A 323 90.10 -43.23 30.69
C TRP A 323 91.56 -43.41 30.23
N LEU A 324 92.20 -42.33 29.78
CA LEU A 324 93.65 -42.28 29.57
C LEU A 324 94.31 -41.70 30.83
N ALA A 325 94.98 -42.55 31.60
CA ALA A 325 95.84 -42.14 32.71
C ALA A 325 97.20 -41.69 32.17
N GLY A 326 97.56 -40.42 32.41
CA GLY A 326 98.91 -39.90 32.21
C GLY A 326 99.70 -39.94 33.52
N SER A 327 100.82 -40.64 33.54
CA SER A 327 101.78 -40.63 34.65
C SER A 327 102.60 -39.34 34.67
N PRO A 328 103.05 -38.83 35.83
CA PRO A 328 103.82 -37.58 35.90
C PRO A 328 105.30 -37.82 35.53
N PRO A 329 105.99 -36.82 34.93
CA PRO A 329 107.42 -36.89 34.69
C PRO A 329 108.24 -36.55 35.96
N PRO A 330 109.48 -37.06 36.09
CA PRO A 330 110.21 -37.07 37.36
C PRO A 330 111.11 -35.84 37.59
N GLN A 331 111.20 -35.53 38.90
CA GLN A 331 112.11 -34.66 39.67
C GLN A 331 111.91 -33.14 39.58
#